data_AF-A0A7J7MBC3-F1
#
_entry.id   AF-A0A7J7MBC3-F1
#
_cell.length_a   1.000
_cell.length_b   1.000
_cell.length_c   1.000
_cell.angle_alpha   90.00
_cell.angle_beta   90.00
_cell.angle_gamma   90.00
#
_symmetry.space_group_name_H-M   'P 1'
#
loop_
_entity.id
_entity.type
_entity.pdbx_description
1 polymer ?
#
loop_
_entity_poly.entity_id
_entity_poly.type
_entity_poly.pdbx_seq_one_letter_code
_entity_poly.pdbx_strand_id
1 'polypeptide(L)'
;MKALKAGGPFKFYTGFHVYCIRITPHVMFIEEAERSLHDTIMIIRRALKNSTVVTGGRAIDMEISRYLRQHSRTIVAKSQLFINAYAKALEVGFFLCFF
;
A
#
# COMPACT_ATOMS: atom_id res chain seq x y z
N MET A 1 -1.29 -20.93 8.40
CA MET A 1 -0.28 -21.79 7.74
C MET A 1 0.05 -22.99 8.64
N LYS A 2 0.35 -24.17 8.07
CA LYS A 2 0.67 -25.39 8.84
C LYS A 2 2.16 -25.39 9.22
N ALA A 3 2.47 -25.59 10.51
CA ALA A 3 3.85 -25.78 10.98
C ALA A 3 4.30 -27.22 10.67
N LEU A 4 5.39 -27.38 9.93
CA LEU A 4 5.84 -28.71 9.45
C LEU A 4 6.78 -29.45 10.42
N LYS A 5 7.25 -28.81 11.51
CA LYS A 5 8.01 -29.50 12.57
C LYS A 5 7.95 -28.75 13.90
N ALA A 6 7.36 -29.36 14.92
CA ALA A 6 7.21 -28.78 16.27
C ALA A 6 8.23 -29.33 17.30
N GLY A 7 9.24 -30.10 16.86
CA GLY A 7 10.12 -30.89 17.74
C GLY A 7 11.60 -30.51 17.74
N GLY A 8 11.95 -29.23 17.59
CA GLY A 8 13.33 -28.74 17.68
C GLY A 8 13.39 -27.21 17.86
N PRO A 9 14.57 -26.60 18.10
CA PRO A 9 14.69 -25.15 18.32
C PRO A 9 14.27 -24.31 17.09
N PHE A 10 14.20 -24.94 15.91
CA PHE A 10 13.81 -24.31 14.66
C PHE A 10 12.39 -24.74 14.24
N LYS A 11 11.46 -23.79 14.24
CA LYS A 11 10.12 -23.95 13.66
C LYS A 11 10.16 -23.41 12.23
N PHE A 12 9.88 -24.29 11.26
CA PHE A 12 9.75 -23.94 9.85
C PHE A 12 8.28 -23.61 9.56
N TYR A 13 8.02 -22.38 9.14
CA TYR A 13 6.73 -21.96 8.61
C TYR A 13 6.73 -22.18 7.11
N THR A 14 5.86 -23.06 6.61
CA THR A 14 5.71 -23.31 5.18
C THR A 14 4.39 -22.73 4.67
N GLY A 15 4.46 -22.04 3.54
CA GLY A 15 3.30 -21.44 2.86
C GLY A 15 3.63 -20.78 1.52
N PHE A 16 4.88 -20.36 1.30
CA PHE A 16 5.46 -19.91 0.02
C PHE A 16 6.97 -20.24 0.00
N HIS A 17 7.65 -20.10 -1.15
CA HIS A 17 9.09 -20.40 -1.38
C HIS A 17 10.10 -19.69 -0.44
N VAL A 18 9.62 -18.89 0.51
CA VAL A 18 10.45 -18.18 1.49
C VAL A 18 10.35 -18.91 2.83
N TYR A 19 11.45 -19.55 3.25
CA TYR A 19 11.56 -20.18 4.55
C TYR A 19 12.01 -19.14 5.58
N CYS A 20 11.11 -18.71 6.48
CA CYS A 20 11.51 -17.91 7.64
C CYS A 20 11.97 -18.84 8.76
N ILE A 21 13.26 -18.78 9.09
CA ILE A 21 13.85 -19.51 10.23
C ILE A 21 13.73 -18.61 11.46
N ARG A 22 13.06 -19.10 12.51
CA ARG A 22 13.01 -18.44 13.83
C ARG A 22 14.42 -18.37 14.46
N ILE A 23 15.14 -17.28 14.25
CA ILE A 23 16.41 -16.99 14.95
C ILE A 23 16.16 -16.09 16.19
N THR A 24 15.08 -15.29 16.18
CA THR A 24 14.74 -14.34 17.25
C THR A 24 13.68 -14.88 18.22
N PRO A 25 13.84 -14.68 19.55
CA PRO A 25 12.89 -15.16 20.55
C PRO A 25 11.60 -14.32 20.62
N HIS A 26 11.58 -13.12 20.04
CA HIS A 26 10.48 -12.17 20.18
C HIS A 26 9.37 -12.37 19.15
N VAL A 27 8.13 -12.51 19.62
CA VAL A 27 6.96 -12.84 18.79
C VAL A 27 6.57 -11.73 17.81
N MET A 28 6.71 -10.45 18.20
CA MET A 28 6.37 -9.32 17.32
C MET A 28 7.24 -9.25 16.06
N PHE A 29 8.49 -9.72 16.14
CA PHE A 29 9.39 -9.70 14.98
C PHE A 29 8.97 -10.72 13.92
N ILE A 30 8.35 -11.82 14.34
CA ILE A 30 7.86 -12.86 13.44
C ILE A 30 6.62 -12.37 12.70
N GLU A 31 5.70 -11.72 13.41
CA GLU A 31 4.48 -11.15 12.83
C GLU A 31 4.81 -10.00 11.86
N GLU A 32 5.77 -9.13 12.22
CA GLU A 32 6.22 -8.05 11.34
C GLU A 32 6.94 -8.59 10.10
N ALA A 33 7.76 -9.64 10.24
CA ALA A 33 8.40 -10.30 9.11
C ALA A 33 7.39 -10.96 8.16
N GLU A 34 6.32 -11.57 8.69
CA GLU A 34 5.23 -12.13 7.88
C GLU A 34 4.52 -11.03 7.08
N ARG A 35 4.21 -9.89 7.71
CA ARG A 35 3.59 -8.74 7.05
C ARG A 35 4.48 -8.15 5.95
N SER A 36 5.76 -7.93 6.24
CA SER A 36 6.72 -7.36 5.28
C SER A 36 6.91 -8.25 4.04
N LEU A 37 7.01 -9.57 4.24
CA LEU A 37 7.11 -10.52 3.14
C LEU A 37 5.82 -10.59 2.30
N HIS A 38 4.67 -10.58 2.97
CA HIS A 38 3.37 -10.60 2.30
C HIS A 38 3.18 -9.38 1.38
N ASP A 39 3.47 -8.19 1.88
CA ASP A 39 3.31 -6.94 1.12
C ASP A 39 4.29 -6.88 -0.07
N THR A 40 5.55 -7.30 0.15
CA THR A 40 6.57 -7.37 -0.91
C THR A 40 6.14 -8.30 -2.06
N ILE A 41 5.62 -9.49 -1.73
CA ILE A 41 5.17 -10.45 -2.75
C ILE A 41 3.98 -9.87 -3.54
N MET A 42 3.05 -9.19 -2.88
CA MET A 42 1.92 -8.54 -3.56
C MET A 42 2.36 -7.44 -4.52
N ILE A 43 3.32 -6.59 -4.11
CA ILE A 43 3.86 -5.51 -4.95
C ILE A 43 4.54 -6.09 -6.19
N ILE A 44 5.42 -7.09 -6.03
CA ILE A 44 6.13 -7.71 -7.15
C ILE A 44 5.15 -8.36 -8.12
N ARG A 45 4.16 -9.11 -7.61
CA ARG A 45 3.14 -9.75 -8.47
C ARG A 45 2.30 -8.72 -9.23
N ARG A 46 2.02 -7.57 -8.63
CA ARG A 46 1.26 -6.48 -9.28
C ARG A 46 2.11 -5.75 -10.32
N ALA A 47 3.38 -5.50 -10.03
CA ALA A 47 4.34 -4.90 -10.95
C ALA A 47 4.62 -5.79 -12.18
N LEU A 48 4.65 -7.11 -12.01
CA LEU A 48 4.83 -8.05 -13.14
C LEU A 48 3.58 -8.15 -14.04
N LYS A 49 2.38 -8.01 -13.48
CA LYS A 49 1.12 -8.10 -14.24
C LYS A 49 0.79 -6.82 -14.99
N ASN A 50 1.16 -5.66 -14.45
CA ASN A 50 0.83 -4.36 -15.02
C ASN A 50 2.10 -3.63 -15.45
N SER A 51 2.25 -3.35 -16.74
CA SER A 51 3.41 -2.61 -17.28
C SER A 51 3.39 -1.10 -16.96
N THR A 52 2.24 -0.55 -16.61
CA THR A 52 2.08 0.86 -16.24
C THR A 52 1.98 1.01 -14.72
N VAL A 53 3.00 1.65 -14.12
CA VAL A 53 3.05 1.93 -12.69
C VAL A 53 3.06 3.45 -12.49
N VAL A 54 2.25 3.91 -11.54
CA VAL A 54 2.15 5.32 -11.16
C VAL A 54 2.79 5.52 -9.78
N THR A 55 3.24 6.74 -9.50
CA THR A 55 3.92 7.09 -8.24
C THR A 55 2.99 6.95 -7.03
N GLY A 56 3.44 6.22 -6.01
CA GLY A 56 2.70 6.10 -4.74
C GLY A 56 2.74 7.36 -3.88
N GLY A 57 2.43 7.22 -2.59
CA GLY A 57 2.63 8.28 -1.60
C GLY A 57 1.77 9.53 -1.82
N ARG A 58 0.57 9.38 -2.41
CA ARG A 58 -0.38 10.47 -2.70
C ARG A 58 0.10 11.51 -3.72
N ALA A 59 1.21 11.27 -4.40
CA ALA A 59 1.72 12.17 -5.44
C ALA A 59 0.69 12.38 -6.57
N ILE A 60 -0.05 11.31 -6.91
CA ILE A 60 -1.12 11.35 -7.91
C ILE A 60 -2.29 12.21 -7.44
N ASP A 61 -2.74 12.04 -6.19
CA ASP A 61 -3.88 12.78 -5.63
C ASP A 61 -3.61 14.29 -5.59
N MET A 62 -2.35 14.66 -5.33
CA MET A 62 -1.91 16.05 -5.33
C MET A 62 -1.90 16.66 -6.73
N GLU A 63 -1.50 15.89 -7.76
CA GLU A 63 -1.57 16.33 -9.15
C GLU A 63 -3.01 16.44 -9.63
N ILE A 64 -3.88 15.48 -9.28
CA ILE A 64 -5.31 15.52 -9.58
C ILE A 64 -5.97 16.73 -8.90
N SER A 65 -5.63 17.02 -7.64
CA SER A 65 -6.14 18.21 -6.95
C SER A 65 -5.72 19.51 -7.65
N ARG A 66 -4.45 19.61 -8.09
CA ARG A 66 -3.97 20.75 -8.89
C ARG A 66 -4.75 20.89 -10.19
N TYR A 67 -4.95 19.80 -10.92
CA TYR A 67 -5.70 19.79 -12.18
C TYR A 67 -7.16 20.23 -11.98
N LEU A 68 -7.84 19.68 -10.98
CA LEU A 68 -9.23 20.02 -10.66
C LEU A 68 -9.40 21.49 -10.26
N ARG A 69 -8.41 22.08 -9.57
CA ARG A 69 -8.41 23.52 -9.25
C ARG A 69 -8.26 24.39 -10.48
N GLN A 70 -7.43 23.99 -11.43
CA GLN A 70 -7.29 24.71 -12.70
C GLN A 70 -8.58 24.60 -13.52
N HIS A 71 -9.18 23.42 -13.58
CA HIS A 71 -10.46 23.18 -14.24
C HIS A 71 -11.63 23.92 -13.58
N SER A 72 -11.61 24.06 -12.25
CA SER A 72 -12.59 24.84 -11.50
C SER A 72 -12.63 26.31 -11.95
N ARG A 73 -11.49 26.88 -12.37
CA ARG A 73 -11.41 28.28 -12.85
C ARG A 73 -12.03 28.49 -14.24
N THR A 74 -12.16 27.44 -15.06
CA THR A 74 -12.76 27.54 -16.39
C THR A 74 -14.28 27.43 -16.37
N ILE A 75 -14.87 26.99 -15.24
CA ILE A 75 -16.32 26.81 -15.09
C ILE A 75 -16.91 28.01 -14.36
N VAL A 76 -17.82 28.72 -15.01
CA VAL A 76 -18.55 29.86 -14.43
C VAL A 76 -19.90 29.37 -13.90
N ALA A 77 -19.96 28.94 -12.62
CA ALA A 77 -21.22 28.55 -11.94
C ALA A 77 -21.00 28.18 -10.46
N LYS A 78 -22.10 27.91 -9.74
CA LYS A 78 -22.09 27.28 -8.40
C LYS A 78 -21.30 25.96 -8.35
N SER A 79 -21.16 25.27 -9.48
CA SER A 79 -20.37 24.04 -9.65
C SER A 79 -18.90 24.21 -9.26
N GLN A 80 -18.37 25.44 -9.34
CA GLN A 80 -17.01 25.78 -8.95
C GLN A 80 -16.71 25.44 -7.48
N LEU A 81 -17.68 25.68 -6.59
CA LEU A 81 -17.57 25.42 -5.15
C LEU A 81 -17.44 23.92 -4.85
N PHE A 82 -18.23 23.09 -5.54
CA PHE A 82 -18.20 21.64 -5.37
C PHE A 82 -16.86 21.05 -5.83
N ILE A 83 -16.34 21.51 -6.98
CA ILE A 83 -15.05 21.04 -7.51
C ILE A 83 -13.90 21.47 -6.59
N ASN A 84 -13.95 22.69 -6.04
CA ASN A 84 -12.96 23.14 -5.06
C ASN A 84 -13.02 22.36 -3.74
N ALA A 85 -14.21 22.06 -3.24
CA ALA A 85 -14.38 21.23 -2.05
C ALA A 85 -13.83 19.80 -2.28
N TYR A 86 -14.09 19.22 -3.46
CA TYR A 86 -13.57 17.91 -3.84
C TYR A 86 -12.03 17.92 -3.98
N ALA A 87 -11.46 18.92 -4.65
CA ALA A 87 -10.01 19.07 -4.75
C ALA A 87 -9.33 19.20 -3.38
N LYS A 88 -9.99 19.88 -2.43
CA LYS A 88 -9.49 20.02 -1.05
C LYS A 88 -9.63 18.73 -0.24
N ALA A 89 -10.66 17.93 -0.49
CA ALA A 89 -10.81 16.61 0.13
C ALA A 89 -9.68 15.65 -0.27
N LEU A 90 -9.26 15.67 -1.55
CA LEU A 90 -8.14 14.84 -2.05
C LEU A 90 -6.80 15.14 -1.35
N GLU A 91 -6.57 16.41 -0.96
CA GLU A 91 -5.35 16.82 -0.24
C GLU A 91 -5.33 16.39 1.23
N VAL A 92 -6.49 16.29 1.87
CA VAL A 92 -6.57 16.00 3.31
C VAL A 92 -6.75 14.50 3.55
N GLY A 93 -7.64 13.86 2.80
CA GLY A 93 -8.13 12.51 3.09
C GLY A 93 -7.62 11.47 2.11
N PHE A 94 -6.34 11.11 2.18
CA PHE A 94 -5.88 9.81 1.64
C PHE A 94 -4.56 9.35 2.25
N PHE A 95 -4.40 9.48 3.58
CA PHE A 95 -3.19 9.06 4.28
C PHE A 95 -3.05 7.53 4.44
N LEU A 96 -4.00 6.71 3.97
CA LEU A 96 -3.93 5.27 4.21
C LEU A 96 -4.42 4.46 3.01
N CYS A 97 -3.48 3.89 2.26
CA CYS A 97 -3.54 2.46 1.92
C CYS A 97 -2.26 2.00 1.19
N PHE A 98 -1.52 1.12 1.85
CA PHE A 98 -0.60 0.15 1.28
C PHE A 98 0.58 0.71 0.47
N PHE A 99 1.54 1.26 1.21
CA PHE A 99 2.91 0.76 1.11
C PHE A 99 3.36 0.28 2.50
#